data_AF-A0A929UR58-F1
#
_entry.id   AF-A0A929UR58-F1
#
_cell.length_a   1.000
_cell.length_b   1.000
_cell.length_c   1.000
_cell.angle_alpha   90.00
_cell.angle_beta   90.00
_cell.angle_gamma   90.00
#
_symmetry.space_group_name_H-M   'P 1'
#
loop_
_entity.id
_entity.type
_entity.pdbx_description
1 polymer ?
#
loop_
_entity_poly.entity_id
_entity_poly.type
_entity_poly.pdbx_seq_one_letter_code
_entity_poly.pdbx_strand_id
1 'polypeptide(L)' 'CMHIGAYDDEPTTVVMMDRYLDENGYENDLSDDRRHHEIYLSDARRVAPEKLKTVIRHPIKAKGD' A
#
# COMPACT_ATOMS: atom_id res chain seq x y z
N CYS A 1 -1.44 2.66 -3.94
CA CYS A 1 -2.80 2.09 -3.92
C CYS A 1 -3.62 2.77 -2.83
N MET A 2 -4.96 2.75 -2.92
CA MET A 2 -5.85 3.19 -1.85
C MET A 2 -6.45 1.96 -1.17
N HIS A 3 -6.22 1.82 0.13
CA HIS A 3 -6.93 0.87 0.99
C HIS A 3 -8.24 1.50 1.49
N ILE A 4 -9.32 0.72 1.46
CA ILE A 4 -10.60 1.08 2.07
C ILE A 4 -11.00 -0.06 2.99
N GLY A 5 -11.06 0.19 4.29
CA GLY A 5 -11.21 -0.84 5.31
C GLY A 5 -10.40 -0.53 6.56
N ALA A 6 -10.45 -1.44 7.54
CA ALA A 6 -9.72 -1.28 8.79
C ALA A 6 -8.21 -1.29 8.55
N TYR A 7 -7.45 -0.54 9.35
CA TYR A 7 -5.98 -0.48 9.18
C TYR A 7 -5.31 -1.86 9.30
N ASP A 8 -5.86 -2.74 10.13
CA ASP A 8 -5.37 -4.12 10.28
C ASP A 8 -5.51 -4.96 8.99
N ASP A 9 -6.38 -4.54 8.05
CA ASP A 9 -6.62 -5.21 6.78
C ASP A 9 -5.74 -4.66 5.64
N GLU A 10 -4.94 -3.62 5.88
CA GLU A 10 -4.00 -3.06 4.90
C GLU A 10 -3.05 -4.10 4.26
N PRO A 11 -2.56 -5.15 4.96
CA PRO A 11 -1.75 -6.20 4.34
C PRO A 11 -2.43 -6.88 3.14
N THR A 12 -3.77 -6.92 3.09
CA THR A 12 -4.49 -7.47 1.92
C THR A 12 -4.27 -6.62 0.67
N THR A 13 -4.20 -5.30 0.83
CA THR A 13 -3.91 -4.35 -0.26
C THR A 13 -2.46 -4.45 -0.69
N VAL A 14 -1.52 -4.66 0.24
CA VAL A 14 -0.12 -4.91 -0.08
C VAL A 14 0.03 -6.18 -0.92
N VAL A 15 -0.62 -7.29 -0.56
CA VAL A 15 -0.60 -8.53 -1.37
C VAL A 15 -1.14 -8.31 -2.78
N MET A 16 -2.20 -7.49 -2.92
CA MET A 16 -2.72 -7.11 -4.25
C MET A 16 -1.73 -6.25 -5.03
N MET A 17 -1.04 -5.32 -4.37
CA MET A 17 0.01 -4.52 -4.99
C MET A 17 1.15 -5.41 -5.47
N ASP A 18 1.65 -6.34 -4.66
CA ASP A 18 2.74 -7.24 -5.01
C ASP A 18 2.41 -8.11 -6.22
N ARG A 19 1.19 -8.66 -6.28
CA ARG A 19 0.69 -9.40 -7.45
C ARG A 19 0.66 -8.52 -8.71
N TYR A 20 0.14 -7.30 -8.58
CA TYR A 20 0.11 -6.36 -9.69
C TYR A 20 1.53 -6.03 -10.19
N LEU A 21 2.51 -5.83 -9.30
CA LEU A 21 3.89 -5.61 -9.69
C LEU A 21 4.45 -6.80 -10.47
N ASP A 22 4.24 -8.02 -9.94
CA ASP A 22 4.73 -9.25 -10.55
C ASP A 22 4.22 -9.43 -11.98
N GLU A 23 2.91 -9.28 -12.17
CA GLU A 23 2.19 -9.39 -13.44
C GLU A 23 2.61 -8.33 -14.48
N ASN A 24 3.07 -7.16 -14.03
CA ASN A 24 3.43 -6.03 -14.89
C ASN A 24 4.95 -5.83 -15.05
N GLY A 25 5.76 -6.77 -14.57
CA GLY A 25 7.22 -6.71 -14.75
C GLY A 25 7.93 -5.70 -13.82
N TYR A 26 7.34 -5.40 -12.66
CA TYR A 26 7.92 -4.53 -11.64
C TYR A 26 8.23 -5.31 -10.36
N GLU A 27 9.09 -4.76 -9.52
CA GLU A 27 9.35 -5.24 -8.16
C GLU A 27 9.38 -4.08 -7.17
N ASN A 28 9.17 -4.40 -5.88
CA ASN A 28 9.32 -3.41 -4.82
C ASN A 28 10.78 -2.97 -4.73
N ASP A 29 10.98 -1.66 -4.64
CA ASP A 29 12.29 -1.03 -4.53
C ASP A 29 12.47 -0.42 -3.13
N LEU A 30 12.29 -1.28 -2.13
CA LEU A 30 12.37 -0.92 -0.71
C LEU A 30 13.82 -0.96 -0.24
N SER A 31 14.30 0.15 0.30
CA SER A 31 15.63 0.31 0.86
C SER A 31 15.59 1.28 2.04
N ASP A 32 16.75 1.49 2.69
CA ASP A 32 16.86 2.42 3.81
C ASP A 32 16.49 3.87 3.41
N ASP A 33 16.79 4.24 2.16
CA ASP A 33 16.47 5.53 1.54
C ASP A 33 15.11 5.56 0.83
N ARG A 34 14.63 4.42 0.30
CA ARG A 34 13.33 4.30 -0.38
C ARG A 34 12.37 3.47 0.46
N ARG A 35 11.62 4.15 1.32
CA ARG A 35 10.64 3.53 2.23
C ARG A 35 9.22 3.55 1.67
N HIS A 36 8.40 2.59 2.10
CA HIS A 36 6.96 2.70 1.89
C HIS A 36 6.39 3.84 2.75
N HIS A 37 5.27 4.40 2.31
CA HIS A 37 4.55 5.45 3.02
C HIS A 37 3.07 5.10 3.11
N GLU A 38 2.54 5.18 4.31
CA GLU A 38 1.11 5.11 4.60
C GLU A 38 0.60 6.52 4.92
N ILE A 39 -0.47 6.95 4.26
CA ILE A 39 -1.15 8.20 4.55
C ILE A 39 -2.57 7.90 4.98
N TYR A 40 -2.83 8.04 6.28
CA TYR A 40 -4.14 7.88 6.88
C TYR A 40 -4.99 9.12 6.59
N LEU A 41 -5.98 8.98 5.71
CA LEU A 41 -6.84 10.11 5.31
C LEU A 41 -8.07 10.27 6.20
N SER A 42 -8.41 9.25 6.99
CA SER A 42 -9.59 9.22 7.84
C SER A 42 -9.21 9.32 9.32
N ASP A 43 -10.02 9.99 10.14
CA ASP A 43 -9.89 9.95 11.59
C ASP A 43 -10.60 8.69 12.13
N ALA A 44 -9.81 7.73 12.61
CA ALA A 44 -10.29 6.44 13.12
C ALA A 44 -11.26 6.56 14.31
N ARG A 45 -11.30 7.70 14.99
CA ARG A 45 -12.25 7.94 16.10
C ARG A 45 -13.62 8.41 15.61
N ARG A 46 -13.74 8.78 14.33
CA ARG A 46 -14.94 9.41 13.75
C ARG A 46 -15.56 8.60 12.63
N VAL A 47 -14.78 7.74 11.99
CA VAL A 47 -15.18 6.98 10.80
C VAL A 47 -15.21 5.50 11.15
N ALA A 48 -16.29 4.82 10.74
CA ALA A 48 -16.41 3.38 10.94
C ALA A 48 -15.29 2.62 10.18
N PRO A 49 -14.75 1.51 10.73
CA PRO A 49 -13.58 0.83 10.17
C PRO A 49 -13.70 0.51 8.67
N GLU A 50 -14.86 0.06 8.21
CA GLU A 50 -15.12 -0.30 6.82
C GLU A 50 -15.12 0.89 5.84
N LYS A 51 -15.04 2.12 6.35
CA LYS A 51 -14.98 3.36 5.56
C LYS A 51 -13.66 4.11 5.73
N LEU A 52 -12.74 3.62 6.56
CA LEU A 52 -11.41 4.22 6.70
C LEU A 52 -10.67 4.13 5.37
N LYS A 53 -9.87 5.16 5.09
CA LYS A 53 -9.09 5.27 3.86
C LYS A 53 -7.63 5.51 4.21
N THR A 54 -6.77 4.68 3.65
CA THR A 54 -5.32 4.81 3.76
C THR A 54 -4.71 4.74 2.36
N VAL A 55 -3.83 5.69 2.04
CA VAL A 55 -3.01 5.59 0.83
C VAL A 55 -1.73 4.85 1.16
N ILE A 56 -1.52 3.69 0.53
CA ILE A 56 -0.30 2.88 0.66
C ILE A 56 0.57 3.12 -0.57
N ARG A 57 1.82 3.59 -0.38
CA ARG A 57 2.76 3.87 -1.47
C ARG A 57 4.04 3.08 -1.27
N HIS A 58 4.31 2.15 -2.18
CA HIS A 58 5.58 1.44 -2.24
C HIS A 58 6.43 2.03 -3.37
N PRO A 59 7.71 2.30 -3.15
CA PRO A 59 8.65 2.52 -4.24
C PRO A 59 8.76 1.25 -5.09
N ILE A 60 8.84 1.42 -6.41
CA ILE A 60 8.95 0.32 -7.37
C ILE A 60 10.06 0.61 -8.37
N LYS A 61 10.56 -0.44 -9.00
CA LYS A 61 11.46 -0.39 -10.16
C LYS A 61 11.11 -1.49 -11.17
N ALA A 62 11.61 -1.38 -12.40
CA ALA A 62 11.42 -2.45 -13.37
C ALA A 62 12.22 -3.70 -12.94
N LYS A 63 11.68 -4.90 -13.20
CA LYS A 63 12.45 -6.13 -12.99
C LYS A 63 13.64 -6.14 -13.95
N GLY A 64 14.85 -6.22 -13.39
CA GLY A 64 16.10 -6.22 -14.15
C GLY A 64 16.78 -4.84 -14.27
N ASP A 65 16.24 -3.80 -13.62
CA ASP A 65 16.95 -2.53 -13.34
C ASP A 65 17.95 -2.68 -12.18
#